data_AF-A0A351XA66-F1
#
_entry.id   AF-A0A351XA66-F1
#
_cell.length_a   1.000
_cell.length_b   1.000
_cell.length_c   1.000
_cell.angle_alpha   90.00
_cell.angle_beta   90.00
_cell.angle_gamma   90.00
#
_symmetry.space_group_name_H-M   'P 1'
#
loop_
_entity.id
_entity.type
_entity.pdbx_description
1 polymer ?
#
loop_
_entity_poly.entity_id
_entity_poly.type
_entity_poly.pdbx_seq_one_letter_code
_entity_poly.pdbx_strand_id
1 'polypeptide(L)' 'MTINELAHEYEQQYKVMSAKIDGLRPLLSVYRGEDLVRLRRKIRIYYDMACECKRTASMLFGYYGEENEYD' A
#
# COMPACT_ATOMS: atom_id res chain seq x y z
N MET A 1 -14.10 1.65 -16.37
CA MET A 1 -13.27 1.94 -15.18
C MET A 1 -13.66 3.31 -14.67
N THR A 2 -14.44 3.35 -13.60
CA THR A 2 -14.81 4.57 -12.88
C THR A 2 -13.73 4.93 -11.85
N ILE A 3 -13.75 6.18 -11.35
CA ILE A 3 -12.83 6.61 -10.28
C ILE A 3 -13.01 5.77 -9.00
N ASN A 4 -14.25 5.39 -8.68
CA ASN A 4 -14.55 4.52 -7.54
C ASN A 4 -14.02 3.09 -7.75
N GLU A 5 -14.17 2.53 -8.95
CA GLU A 5 -13.56 1.23 -9.29
C GLU A 5 -12.04 1.29 -9.14
N LEU A 6 -11.40 2.36 -9.63
CA LEU A 6 -9.96 2.56 -9.49
C LEU A 6 -9.54 2.72 -8.02
N ALA A 7 -10.33 3.44 -7.21
CA ALA A 7 -10.07 3.59 -5.78
C ALA A 7 -10.10 2.23 -5.05
N HIS A 8 -11.08 1.40 -5.37
CA HIS A 8 -11.15 0.03 -4.85
C HIS A 8 -9.97 -0.83 -5.32
N GLU A 9 -9.52 -0.70 -6.57
CA GLU A 9 -8.33 -1.42 -7.04
C GLU A 9 -7.09 -1.05 -6.21
N TYR A 10 -6.86 0.24 -5.94
CA TYR A 10 -5.77 0.68 -5.07
C TYR A 10 -5.92 0.16 -3.62
N GLU A 11 -7.14 0.09 -3.09
CA GLU A 11 -7.40 -0.51 -1.78
C GLU A 11 -7.05 -2.01 -1.77
N GLN A 12 -7.36 -2.74 -2.85
CA GLN A 12 -6.98 -4.16 -2.98
C GLN A 12 -5.46 -4.32 -3.10
N GLN A 13 -4.78 -3.45 -3.85
CA GLN A 13 -3.31 -3.47 -3.93
C GLN A 13 -2.67 -3.21 -2.57
N TYR A 14 -3.22 -2.28 -1.77
CA TYR A 14 -2.79 -2.07 -0.38
C TYR A 14 -2.91 -3.35 0.47
N LYS A 15 -4.04 -4.08 0.36
CA LYS A 15 -4.25 -5.34 1.08
C LYS A 15 -3.24 -6.42 0.66
N VAL A 16 -2.98 -6.55 -0.64
CA VAL A 16 -1.98 -7.49 -1.18
C VAL A 16 -0.57 -7.16 -0.68
N MET A 17 -0.18 -5.87 -0.70
CA MET A 17 1.13 -5.45 -0.20
C MET A 17 1.26 -5.68 1.31
N SER A 18 0.22 -5.38 2.08
CA SER A 18 0.19 -5.61 3.52
C SER A 18 0.37 -7.10 3.86
N ALA A 19 -0.34 -7.99 3.16
CA ALA A 19 -0.18 -9.43 3.32
C ALA A 19 1.24 -9.92 2.98
N LYS A 20 1.88 -9.36 1.95
CA LYS A 20 3.28 -9.66 1.63
C LYS A 20 4.23 -9.22 2.74
N ILE A 21 4.03 -8.04 3.33
CA ILE A 21 4.83 -7.56 4.45
C ILE A 21 4.67 -8.49 5.65
N ASP A 22 3.44 -8.88 5.97
CA ASP A 22 3.16 -9.78 7.10
C ASP A 22 3.80 -11.16 6.92
N GLY A 23 3.80 -11.71 5.70
CA GLY A 23 4.52 -12.93 5.40
C GLY A 23 6.05 -12.82 5.53
N LEU A 24 6.62 -11.61 5.34
CA LEU A 24 8.07 -11.38 5.43
C LEU A 24 8.53 -11.04 6.86
N ARG A 25 7.67 -10.45 7.69
CA ARG A 25 8.01 -10.02 9.06
C ARG A 25 8.65 -11.12 9.92
N PRO A 26 8.15 -12.36 9.95
CA PRO A 26 8.76 -13.43 10.74
C PRO A 26 10.21 -13.73 10.33
N LEU A 27 10.57 -13.54 9.06
CA LEU A 27 11.91 -13.83 8.56
C LEU A 27 12.96 -12.86 9.10
N LEU A 28 12.56 -11.69 9.63
CA LEU A 28 13.47 -10.73 10.26
C LEU A 28 14.16 -11.30 11.50
N SER A 29 13.52 -12.25 12.20
CA SER A 29 14.11 -12.90 13.38
C SER A 29 15.10 -14.00 13.00
N VAL A 30 15.00 -14.54 11.78
CA VAL A 30 15.79 -15.67 11.28
C VAL A 30 17.00 -15.19 10.48
N TYR A 31 16.80 -14.24 9.56
CA TYR A 31 17.84 -13.82 8.63
C TYR A 31 18.95 -13.03 9.34
N ARG A 32 20.17 -13.11 8.81
CA ARG A 32 21.38 -12.45 9.34
C ARG A 32 22.20 -11.84 8.20
N GLY A 33 23.17 -11.00 8.54
CA GLY A 33 24.11 -10.43 7.57
C GLY A 33 23.43 -9.74 6.39
N GLU A 34 23.93 -9.99 5.18
CA GLU A 34 23.45 -9.37 3.96
C GLU A 34 21.99 -9.73 3.63
N ASP A 35 21.57 -10.97 3.92
CA ASP A 35 20.18 -11.41 3.68
C ASP A 35 19.19 -10.60 4.52
N LEU A 36 19.54 -10.28 5.77
CA LEU A 36 18.72 -9.42 6.62
C LEU A 36 18.62 -8.00 6.05
N VAL A 37 19.71 -7.47 5.51
CA VAL A 37 19.72 -6.13 4.87
C VAL A 37 18.81 -6.12 3.64
N ARG A 38 18.92 -7.14 2.77
CA ARG A 38 18.06 -7.30 1.58
C ARG A 38 16.58 -7.46 1.97
N LEU A 39 16.28 -8.26 2.99
CA LEU A 39 14.93 -8.45 3.51
C LEU A 39 14.33 -7.14 4.02
N ARG A 40 15.07 -6.38 4.85
CA ARG A 40 14.62 -5.07 5.36
C ARG A 40 14.33 -4.10 4.23
N ARG A 41 15.20 -4.05 3.21
CA ARG A 41 14.98 -3.21 2.02
C ARG A 41 13.71 -3.62 1.27
N LYS A 42 13.47 -4.91 1.08
CA LYS A 42 12.27 -5.44 0.43
C LYS A 42 10.99 -5.09 1.20
N ILE A 43 11.01 -5.26 2.52
CA ILE A 43 9.88 -4.88 3.39
C ILE A 43 9.60 -3.39 3.29
N ARG A 44 10.64 -2.54 3.35
CA ARG A 44 10.49 -1.09 3.20
C ARG A 44 9.83 -0.72 1.86
N ILE A 45 10.31 -1.30 0.76
CA ILE A 45 9.76 -1.07 -0.57
C ILE A 45 8.25 -1.42 -0.64
N TYR A 46 7.85 -2.58 -0.09
CA TYR A 46 6.43 -2.93 -0.04
C TYR A 46 5.62 -2.01 0.87
N TYR A 47 6.21 -1.56 1.99
CA TYR A 47 5.56 -0.62 2.89
C TYR A 47 5.30 0.72 2.21
N ASP A 48 6.31 1.28 1.55
CA ASP A 48 6.21 2.54 0.81
C ASP A 48 5.12 2.42 -0.28
N MET A 49 5.11 1.32 -1.04
CA MET A 49 4.06 1.05 -2.04
C MET A 49 2.66 0.93 -1.43
N ALA A 50 2.53 0.25 -0.29
CA ALA A 50 1.25 0.11 0.40
C ALA A 50 0.72 1.48 0.86
N CYS A 51 1.58 2.32 1.43
CA CYS A 51 1.24 3.68 1.83
C CYS A 51 0.74 4.51 0.65
N GLU A 52 1.43 4.47 -0.50
CA GLU A 52 1.00 5.17 -1.71
C GLU A 52 -0.34 4.65 -2.23
N CYS A 53 -0.55 3.33 -2.26
CA CYS A 53 -1.85 2.77 -2.65
C CYS A 53 -2.99 3.26 -1.75
N LYS A 54 -2.77 3.29 -0.42
CA LYS A 54 -3.76 3.79 0.53
C LYS A 54 -4.05 5.27 0.34
N ARG A 55 -3.00 6.08 0.12
CA ARG A 55 -3.13 7.52 -0.13
C ARG A 55 -3.92 7.79 -1.40
N THR A 56 -3.56 7.13 -2.49
CA THR A 56 -4.24 7.27 -3.78
C THR A 56 -5.70 6.82 -3.70
N ALA A 57 -6.00 5.67 -3.08
CA ALA A 57 -7.38 5.24 -2.86
C ALA A 57 -8.19 6.31 -2.09
N SER A 58 -7.61 6.88 -1.03
CA SER A 58 -8.27 7.91 -0.23
C SER A 58 -8.57 9.18 -1.04
N MET A 59 -7.63 9.62 -1.87
CA MET A 59 -7.83 10.76 -2.78
C MET A 59 -8.92 10.49 -3.81
N LEU A 60 -8.93 9.28 -4.40
CA LEU A 60 -9.91 8.92 -5.43
C LEU A 60 -11.33 8.78 -4.86
N PHE A 61 -11.49 8.25 -3.64
CA PHE A 61 -12.80 8.23 -2.98
C PHE A 61 -13.33 9.65 -2.66
N GLY A 62 -12.44 10.59 -2.35
CA GLY A 62 -12.79 11.99 -2.10
C GLY A 62 -13.08 12.82 -3.36
N TYR A 63 -12.76 12.32 -4.55
CA TYR A 63 -12.73 13.10 -5.79
C TYR A 63 -14.08 13.76 -6.13
N TYR A 64 -15.20 13.05 -5.96
CA TYR A 64 -16.54 13.61 -6.17
C TYR A 64 -17.13 14.31 -4.93
N GLY A 65 -16.44 14.27 -3.79
CA GLY A 65 -16.87 14.89 -2.54
C GLY A 65 -16.43 16.34 -2.39
N GLU A 66 -15.31 16.73 -3.01
CA GLU A 66 -14.76 18.10 -2.94
C GLU A 66 -15.34 19.05 -4.01
N GLU A 67 -16.01 18.54 -5.05
CA GLU A 67 -16.57 19.34 -6.15
C GLU A 67 -17.97 19.94 -5.87
N ASN A 68 -18.63 19.58 -4.76
CA ASN A 68 -20.02 20.01 -4.46
C ASN A 68 -20.12 21.17 -3.42
N GLU A 69 -19.02 21.87 -3.11
CA GLU A 69 -19.03 23.02 -2.17
C GLU A 69 -19.28 24.39 -2.85
N TYR A 70 -19.60 24.40 -4.14
CA TYR A 70 -19.95 25.62 -4.89
C TYR A 70 -21.24 25.42 -5.71
N ASP A 71 -22.38 25.27 -5.04
CA ASP A 71 -23.71 25.56 -5.63
C ASP A 71 -24.68 26.10 -4.56
#